data_AF-A0A373W946-F1
#
_entry.id   AF-A0A373W946-F1
#
_cell.length_a   1.000
_cell.length_b   1.000
_cell.length_c   1.000
_cell.angle_alpha   90.00
_cell.angle_beta   90.00
_cell.angle_gamma   90.00
#
_symmetry.space_group_name_H-M   'P 1'
#
loop_
_entity.id
_entity.type
_entity.pdbx_description
1 polymer ?
#
loop_
_entity_poly.entity_id
_entity_poly.type
_entity_poly.pdbx_seq_one_letter_code
_entity_poly.pdbx_strand_id
1 'polypeptide(L)' 'MQKKKYGIWKTRYAENSRNIFEDWVRHNGEPILFATERGALEYMHGIEMKTQGTFTEFEVREVI' A
#
# COMPACT_ATOMS: atom_id res chain seq x y z
N MET A 1 -1.54 -1.24 25.77
CA MET A 1 -1.26 -2.02 24.56
C MET A 1 -1.66 -1.16 23.37
N GLN A 2 -0.74 -0.64 22.57
CA GLN A 2 -1.10 0.07 21.34
C GLN A 2 -1.90 -0.90 20.45
N LYS A 3 -3.03 -0.45 19.93
CA LYS A 3 -3.79 -1.24 18.95
C LYS A 3 -2.96 -1.25 17.67
N LYS A 4 -2.50 -2.44 17.25
CA LYS A 4 -1.82 -2.64 15.97
C LYS A 4 -2.65 -2.03 14.84
N LYS A 5 -1.99 -1.35 13.91
CA LYS A 5 -2.59 -0.85 12.69
C LYS A 5 -1.86 -1.44 11.50
N TYR A 6 -2.58 -1.64 10.41
CA TYR A 6 -2.03 -2.14 9.16
C TYR A 6 -2.24 -1.10 8.09
N GLY A 7 -1.25 -0.90 7.23
CA GLY A 7 -1.31 -0.03 6.07
C GLY A 7 -0.90 -0.79 4.82
N ILE A 8 -1.04 -0.15 3.66
CA ILE A 8 -0.59 -0.70 2.39
C ILE A 8 0.57 0.15 1.91
N TRP A 9 1.74 -0.47 1.79
CA TRP A 9 2.93 0.12 1.20
C TRP A 9 2.86 -0.05 -0.31
N LYS A 10 3.17 1.02 -1.05
CA LYS A 10 3.18 1.03 -2.51
C LYS A 10 4.59 1.31 -2.99
N THR A 11 5.11 0.42 -3.82
CA THR A 11 6.39 0.59 -4.51
C THR A 11 6.12 0.78 -6.00
N ARG A 12 6.60 1.88 -6.58
CA ARG A 12 6.48 2.16 -8.01
C ARG A 12 7.87 2.24 -8.65
N TYR A 13 8.07 1.44 -9.70
CA TYR A 13 9.28 1.45 -10.51
C TYR A 13 9.10 2.36 -11.72
N ALA A 14 10.11 3.15 -12.06
CA ALA A 14 10.13 3.92 -13.29
C ALA A 14 10.66 3.05 -14.44
N GLU A 15 9.98 3.06 -15.59
CA GLU A 15 10.25 2.19 -16.74
C GLU A 15 11.71 2.19 -17.22
N ASN A 16 12.38 3.34 -17.15
CA ASN A 16 13.69 3.57 -17.76
C ASN A 16 14.71 4.21 -16.80
N SER A 17 14.45 4.21 -15.49
CA SER A 17 15.39 4.77 -14.50
C SER A 17 15.42 3.90 -13.25
N ARG A 18 16.55 3.87 -12.54
CA ARG A 18 16.68 3.18 -11.23
C ARG A 18 15.86 3.85 -10.11
N ASN A 19 14.94 4.74 -10.44
CA ASN A 19 14.12 5.44 -9.47
C ASN A 19 13.00 4.54 -9.00
N ILE A 20 12.99 4.31 -7.69
CA ILE A 20 11.96 3.59 -6.97
C ILE A 20 11.26 4.63 -6.10
N PHE A 21 9.93 4.67 -6.18
CA PHE A 21 9.10 5.54 -5.35
C PHE A 21 8.30 4.69 -4.38
N GLU A 22 8.53 4.89 -3.10
CA GLU A 22 7.88 4.14 -2.04
C GLU A 22 7.11 5.09 -1.11
N ASP A 23 5.84 4.81 -0.86
CA ASP A 23 5.03 5.53 0.12
C ASP A 23 3.84 4.67 0.56
N TRP A 24 3.18 5.07 1.63
CA TRP A 24 1.89 4.52 2.01
C TRP A 24 0.82 4.89 0.99
N VAL A 25 -0.13 4.00 0.77
CA VAL A 25 -1.37 4.34 0.07
C VAL A 25 -2.13 5.37 0.90
N ARG A 26 -2.45 6.51 0.28
CA ARG A 26 -3.11 7.65 0.92
C ARG A 26 -4.50 7.92 0.34
N HIS A 27 -5.38 8.42 1.19
CA HIS A 27 -6.64 9.05 0.80
C HIS A 27 -6.68 10.45 1.39
N ASN A 28 -6.85 11.48 0.55
CA ASN A 28 -6.84 12.89 0.96
C ASN A 28 -5.59 13.31 1.75
N GLY A 29 -4.41 12.78 1.37
CA GLY A 29 -3.12 13.09 1.99
C GLY A 29 -2.76 12.23 3.20
N GLU A 30 -3.72 11.51 3.78
CA GLU A 30 -3.50 10.66 4.96
C GLU A 30 -3.35 9.18 4.59
N PRO A 31 -2.44 8.42 5.21
CA PRO A 31 -2.33 6.98 5.02
C PRO A 31 -3.64 6.26 5.36
N ILE A 32 -4.05 5.32 4.51
CA ILE A 32 -5.20 4.46 4.78
C ILE A 32 -4.75 3.36 5.75
N LEU A 33 -5.36 3.33 6.93
CA LEU A 33 -5.02 2.38 8.00
C LEU A 33 -6.20 1.49 8.37
N PHE A 34 -5.88 0.24 8.70
CA PHE A 34 -6.84 -0.80 9.05
C PHE A 34 -6.54 -1.34 10.45
N ALA A 35 -7.58 -1.74 11.17
CA ALA A 35 -7.44 -2.37 12.49
C ALA A 35 -6.97 -3.84 12.40
N THR A 36 -7.14 -4.47 11.23
CA THR A 36 -6.78 -5.88 10.99
C THR A 36 -6.02 -6.01 9.68
N GLU A 37 -5.10 -6.97 9.64
CA GLU A 37 -4.34 -7.31 8.42
C GLU A 37 -5.27 -7.74 7.28
N ARG A 38 -6.30 -8.54 7.61
CA ARG A 38 -7.31 -8.98 6.64
C ARG A 38 -8.01 -7.81 5.95
N GLY A 39 -8.39 -6.76 6.68
CA GLY A 39 -9.02 -5.59 6.09
C GLY A 39 -8.08 -4.85 5.13
N ALA A 40 -6.79 -4.79 5.46
CA ALA A 40 -5.78 -4.22 4.56
C ALA A 40 -5.57 -5.09 3.30
N LEU A 41 -5.57 -6.42 3.44
CA LEU A 41 -5.44 -7.34 2.30
C LEU A 41 -6.64 -7.26 1.35
N GLU A 42 -7.86 -7.22 1.89
CA GLU A 42 -9.09 -7.07 1.09
C GLU A 42 -9.08 -5.74 0.31
N TYR A 43 -8.62 -4.65 0.94
CA TYR A 43 -8.48 -3.37 0.25
C TYR A 43 -7.37 -3.39 -0.79
N MET A 44 -6.19 -3.95 -0.46
CA MET A 44 -5.05 -4.08 -1.37
C MET A 44 -5.45 -4.80 -2.66
N HIS A 45 -6.14 -5.93 -2.53
CA HIS A 45 -6.65 -6.69 -3.67
C HIS A 45 -7.55 -5.82 -4.57
N GLY A 46 -8.43 -5.01 -3.97
CA GLY A 46 -9.27 -4.07 -4.71
C GLY A 46 -8.48 -2.97 -5.45
N ILE A 47 -7.34 -2.53 -4.92
CA ILE A 47 -6.44 -1.58 -5.62
C ILE A 47 -5.72 -2.28 -6.76
N GLU A 48 -5.17 -3.47 -6.52
CA GLU A 48 -4.44 -4.26 -7.51
C GLU A 48 -5.32 -4.54 -8.73
N MET A 49 -6.58 -4.94 -8.53
CA MET A 49 -7.52 -5.16 -9.63
C MET A 49 -7.81 -3.90 -10.45
N LYS A 50 -7.78 -2.71 -9.83
CA LYS A 50 -7.97 -1.42 -10.51
C LYS A 50 -6.69 -0.94 -11.19
N THR A 51 -5.54 -1.34 -10.66
CA THR A 51 -4.23 -0.85 -11.07
C THR A 51 -3.55 -1.92 -11.91
N GLN A 52 -3.78 -1.90 -13.23
CA GLN A 52 -3.14 -2.84 -14.17
C GLN A 52 -1.66 -2.50 -14.45
N GLY A 53 -0.98 -1.85 -13.51
CA GLY A 53 0.37 -1.32 -13.72
C GLY A 53 1.44 -2.37 -13.44
N THR A 54 2.15 -2.83 -14.47
CA THR A 54 3.26 -3.80 -14.38
C THR A 54 4.45 -3.32 -13.53
N PHE A 55 4.48 -2.03 -13.18
CA PHE A 55 5.57 -1.38 -12.45
C PHE A 55 5.14 -0.88 -11.06
N THR A 56 4.04 -1.41 -10.52
CA THR A 56 3.58 -1.05 -9.17
C THR A 56 3.31 -2.31 -8.36
N GLU A 57 3.95 -2.38 -7.20
CA GLU A 57 3.78 -3.45 -6.22
C GLU A 57 3.11 -2.88 -4.96
N PHE A 58 2.29 -3.69 -4.32
CA PHE A 58 1.61 -3.36 -3.08
C PHE A 58 1.90 -4.42 -2.02
N GLU A 59 2.08 -3.99 -0.78
CA GLU A 59 2.32 -4.87 0.36
C GLU A 59 1.55 -4.40 1.58
N VAL A 60 0.93 -5.32 2.31
CA VAL A 60 0.39 -5.00 3.64
C VAL A 60 1.51 -5.02 4.67
N ARG A 61 1.60 -3.95 5.47
CA ARG A 61 2.61 -3.81 6.53
C ARG A 61 1.97 -3.32 7.83
N GLU A 62 2.50 -3.78 8.97
CA GLU A 62 2.13 -3.24 10.29
C GLU A 62 2.73 -1.83 10.46
N VAL A 63 1.93 -0.90 10.96
CA VAL A 63 2.31 0.49 11.23
C VAL A 63 2.67 0.59 12.71
N ILE A 64 3.95 0.86 12.98
CA ILE A 64 4.55 0.99 14.31
C ILE A 64 4.27 2.38 14.89
#